data_AF-A0A2T0QL05-F1
#
_entry.id   AF-A0A2T0QL05-F1
#
_cell.length_a   1.000
_cell.length_b   1.000
_cell.length_c   1.000
_cell.angle_alpha   90.00
_cell.angle_beta   90.00
_cell.angle_gamma   90.00
#
_symmetry.space_group_name_H-M   'P 1'
#
loop_
_entity.id
_entity.type
_entity.pdbx_description
1 polymer ?
#
loop_
_entity_poly.entity_id
_entity_poly.type
_entity_poly.pdbx_seq_one_letter_code
_entity_poly.pdbx_strand_id
1 'polypeptide(L)'
;MRTGTAAAPGGQRPAARSCPRPHWRRSGDPPQLPFERVSRLPLWHQLEVALRRAVRAGDYTPGEQIETLTSLAVRHGVSVPTARHALEALVRTGDLVPCDACTSYVVAGRGSAPTGAT
;
A
#
# COMPACT_ATOMS: atom_id res chain seq x y z
N MET A 1 34.29 11.90 -39.05
CA MET A 1 33.21 12.88 -38.83
C MET A 1 32.05 12.15 -38.15
N ARG A 2 31.43 12.84 -37.18
CA ARG A 2 30.33 12.43 -36.28
C ARG A 2 29.19 11.72 -37.05
N THR A 3 28.54 10.70 -36.51
CA THR A 3 27.34 10.88 -35.67
C THR A 3 27.23 9.85 -34.54
N GLY A 4 27.21 10.34 -33.29
CA GLY A 4 26.73 9.57 -32.15
C GLY A 4 25.20 9.60 -32.12
N THR A 5 24.57 8.43 -32.05
CA THR A 5 23.14 8.32 -31.73
C THR A 5 23.02 8.37 -30.22
N ALA A 6 22.60 9.54 -29.71
CA ALA A 6 22.32 9.76 -28.31
C ALA A 6 21.13 8.89 -27.89
N ALA A 7 21.35 8.08 -26.86
CA ALA A 7 20.32 7.39 -26.10
C ALA A 7 19.27 8.42 -25.63
N ALA A 8 18.01 8.14 -25.92
CA ALA A 8 16.88 8.90 -25.43
C ALA A 8 16.97 9.03 -23.90
N PRO A 9 16.99 10.24 -23.32
CA PRO A 9 16.78 10.36 -21.89
C PRO A 9 15.33 9.99 -21.61
N GLY A 10 15.15 8.96 -20.79
CA GLY A 10 13.85 8.57 -20.27
C GLY A 10 13.12 9.81 -19.78
N GLY A 11 11.96 10.07 -20.39
CA GLY A 11 11.03 11.09 -19.93
C GLY A 11 10.64 10.75 -18.51
N GLN A 12 11.30 11.40 -17.56
CA GLN A 12 11.01 11.33 -16.14
C GLN A 12 9.59 11.88 -15.97
N ARG A 13 8.59 10.98 -15.93
CA ARG A 13 7.24 11.34 -15.50
C ARG A 13 7.39 12.04 -14.15
N PRO A 14 6.84 13.25 -13.97
CA PRO A 14 7.01 13.99 -12.73
C PRO A 14 6.53 13.10 -11.58
N ALA A 15 7.45 12.75 -10.68
CA ALA A 15 7.11 12.03 -9.47
C ALA A 15 6.02 12.81 -8.75
N ALA A 16 4.91 12.14 -8.41
CA ALA A 16 3.87 12.67 -7.54
C ALA A 16 4.52 13.30 -6.30
N ARG A 17 4.57 14.64 -6.26
CA ARG A 17 5.51 15.42 -5.45
C ARG A 17 5.23 15.45 -3.94
N SER A 18 4.33 14.62 -3.42
CA SER A 18 3.94 14.73 -1.99
C SER A 18 3.74 13.41 -1.25
N CYS A 19 3.85 12.25 -1.90
CA CYS A 19 3.68 10.98 -1.18
C CYS A 19 5.05 10.40 -0.78
N PRO A 20 5.28 10.10 0.51
CA PRO A 20 6.49 9.42 0.94
C PRO A 20 6.59 8.08 0.22
N ARG A 21 7.76 7.80 -0.36
CA ARG A 21 8.02 6.51 -1.01
C ARG A 21 7.86 5.41 0.04
N PRO A 22 7.07 4.35 -0.22
CA PRO A 22 6.92 3.30 0.74
C PRO A 22 8.27 2.64 1.04
N HIS A 23 8.59 2.43 2.31
CA HIS A 23 9.83 1.83 2.75
C HIS A 23 9.91 0.34 2.36
N TRP A 24 8.78 -0.35 2.15
CA TRP A 24 8.77 -1.71 1.58
C TRP A 24 9.32 -1.76 0.13
N ARG A 25 9.33 -0.63 -0.61
CA ARG A 25 10.08 -0.54 -1.88
C ARG A 25 11.60 -0.53 -1.70
N ARG A 26 12.09 -0.19 -0.51
CA ARG A 26 13.51 -0.15 -0.15
C ARG A 26 13.97 -1.45 0.50
N SER A 27 13.13 -2.03 1.37
CA SER A 27 13.45 -3.25 2.14
C SER A 27 13.32 -4.54 1.33
N GLY A 28 12.64 -4.48 0.17
CA GLY A 28 12.39 -5.65 -0.67
C GLY A 28 11.11 -6.37 -0.23
N ASP A 29 10.07 -6.21 -1.04
CA ASP A 29 8.79 -6.91 -1.00
C ASP A 29 7.90 -6.67 0.25
N PRO A 30 6.63 -6.24 0.08
CA PRO A 30 5.69 -6.13 1.19
C PRO A 30 5.38 -7.52 1.78
N PRO A 31 4.96 -7.60 3.05
CA PRO A 31 4.78 -8.86 3.75
C PRO A 31 3.80 -9.79 3.03
N GLN A 32 4.22 -11.03 2.82
CA GLN A 32 3.35 -12.09 2.30
C GLN A 32 2.32 -12.44 3.37
N LEU A 33 1.07 -12.11 3.11
CA LEU A 33 -0.04 -12.38 4.03
C LEU A 33 -0.52 -13.83 3.83
N PRO A 34 -0.69 -14.62 4.89
CA PRO A 34 -1.14 -16.01 4.77
C PRO A 34 -2.64 -16.08 4.41
N PHE A 35 -2.97 -16.77 3.31
CA PHE A 35 -4.35 -17.00 2.85
C PHE A 35 -4.66 -18.47 2.71
N GLU A 36 -5.81 -18.88 3.24
CA GLU A 36 -6.33 -20.23 3.13
C GLU A 36 -7.62 -20.20 2.30
N ARG A 37 -7.55 -20.63 1.04
CA ARG A 37 -8.70 -20.56 0.10
C ARG A 37 -9.83 -21.51 0.47
N VAL A 38 -9.50 -22.61 1.14
CA VAL A 38 -10.46 -23.65 1.57
C VAL A 38 -11.02 -23.39 2.97
N SER A 39 -10.64 -22.27 3.61
CA SER A 39 -11.17 -21.92 4.93
C SER A 39 -12.63 -21.48 4.88
N ARG A 40 -13.36 -21.73 5.98
CA ARG A 40 -14.73 -21.21 6.20
C ARG A 40 -14.79 -19.68 6.30
N LEU A 41 -13.64 -19.01 6.39
CA LEU A 41 -13.55 -17.56 6.43
C LEU A 41 -13.49 -16.98 5.01
N PRO A 42 -14.29 -15.96 4.67
CA PRO A 42 -14.19 -15.27 3.39
C PRO A 42 -12.79 -14.73 3.12
N LEU A 43 -12.33 -14.79 1.87
CA LEU A 43 -10.99 -14.32 1.47
C LEU A 43 -10.72 -12.85 1.82
N TRP A 44 -11.73 -11.98 1.67
CA TRP A 44 -11.60 -10.57 2.01
C TRP A 44 -11.35 -10.36 3.51
N HIS A 45 -11.97 -11.19 4.36
CA HIS A 45 -11.82 -11.10 5.82
C HIS A 45 -10.45 -11.64 6.25
N GLN A 46 -9.93 -12.68 5.58
CA GLN A 46 -8.55 -13.13 5.80
C GLN A 46 -7.54 -12.04 5.43
N LEU A 47 -7.76 -11.33 4.31
CA LEU A 47 -6.95 -10.19 3.87
C LEU A 47 -7.01 -9.03 4.85
N GLU A 48 -8.20 -8.68 5.32
CA GLU A 48 -8.40 -7.67 6.36
C GLU A 48 -7.59 -8.00 7.62
N VAL A 49 -7.75 -9.21 8.17
CA VAL A 49 -7.07 -9.63 9.40
C VAL A 49 -5.55 -9.64 9.23
N ALA A 50 -5.06 -10.12 8.08
CA ALA A 50 -3.64 -10.20 7.80
C ALA A 50 -3.01 -8.81 7.62
N LEU A 51 -3.65 -7.92 6.86
CA LEU A 51 -3.22 -6.52 6.73
C LEU A 51 -3.23 -5.81 8.08
N ARG A 52 -4.28 -5.99 8.87
CA ARG A 52 -4.37 -5.41 10.21
C ARG A 52 -3.25 -5.90 11.12
N ARG A 53 -2.87 -7.18 11.02
CA ARG A 53 -1.74 -7.73 11.76
C ARG A 53 -0.41 -7.11 11.32
N ALA A 54 -0.15 -7.02 10.01
CA ALA A 54 1.06 -6.40 9.48
C ALA A 54 1.17 -4.92 9.87
N VAL A 55 0.07 -4.17 9.79
CA VAL A 55 -0.03 -2.79 10.27
C VAL A 55 0.29 -2.70 11.77
N ARG A 56 -0.24 -3.62 12.59
CA ARG A 56 0.03 -3.65 14.04
C ARG A 56 1.43 -4.15 14.39
N ALA A 57 2.02 -5.02 13.57
CA ALA A 57 3.37 -5.54 13.73
C ALA A 57 4.42 -4.47 13.42
N GLY A 58 4.04 -3.38 12.74
CA GLY A 58 4.95 -2.31 12.32
C GLY A 58 5.58 -2.57 10.96
N ASP A 59 5.13 -3.59 10.21
CA ASP A 59 5.58 -3.84 8.83
C ASP A 59 5.16 -2.71 7.88
N TYR A 60 4.12 -1.96 8.24
CA TYR A 60 3.72 -0.73 7.57
C TYR A 60 3.80 0.45 8.52
N THR A 61 4.59 1.46 8.16
CA THR A 61 4.71 2.69 8.95
C THR A 61 3.38 3.44 8.91
N PRO A 62 2.89 3.95 10.05
CA PRO A 62 1.70 4.77 10.00
C PRO A 62 1.96 6.08 9.24
N GLY A 63 1.00 6.50 8.40
CA GLY A 63 1.19 7.58 7.42
C GLY A 63 1.82 7.13 6.10
N GLU A 64 2.14 5.84 5.95
CA GLU A 64 2.70 5.30 4.72
C GLU A 64 1.66 4.70 3.78
N GLN A 65 1.95 4.81 2.48
CA GLN A 65 1.15 4.23 1.41
C GLN A 65 1.27 2.70 1.35
N ILE A 66 0.12 2.04 1.45
CA ILE A 66 -0.06 0.64 1.08
C ILE A 66 -0.06 0.50 -0.45
N GLU A 67 0.33 -0.67 -0.92
CA GLU A 67 0.19 -1.13 -2.30
C GLU A 67 -1.12 -0.73 -2.97
N THR A 68 -1.08 -0.56 -4.30
CA THR A 68 -2.29 -0.34 -5.08
C THR A 68 -3.17 -1.59 -5.08
N LEU A 69 -4.48 -1.41 -5.28
CA LEU A 69 -5.46 -2.50 -5.37
C LEU A 69 -5.00 -3.62 -6.33
N THR A 70 -4.48 -3.25 -7.50
CA THR A 70 -4.01 -4.19 -8.51
C THR A 70 -2.74 -4.93 -8.06
N SER A 71 -1.78 -4.23 -7.45
CA SER A 71 -0.55 -4.84 -6.92
C SER A 71 -0.88 -5.82 -5.82
N LEU A 72 -1.74 -5.41 -4.88
CA LEU A 72 -2.21 -6.23 -3.77
C LEU A 72 -2.93 -7.49 -4.27
N ALA A 73 -3.79 -7.33 -5.27
CA ALA A 73 -4.53 -8.43 -5.90
C ALA A 73 -3.62 -9.45 -6.59
N VAL A 74 -2.68 -8.98 -7.42
CA VAL A 74 -1.72 -9.83 -8.15
C VAL A 74 -0.83 -10.59 -7.18
N ARG A 75 -0.30 -9.91 -6.17
CA ARG A 75 0.61 -10.48 -5.18
C ARG A 75 -0.04 -11.57 -4.35
N HIS A 76 -1.25 -11.33 -3.88
CA HIS A 76 -1.99 -12.30 -3.05
C HIS A 76 -2.83 -13.29 -3.87
N GLY A 77 -2.83 -13.16 -5.20
CA GLY A 77 -3.61 -14.00 -6.11
C GLY A 77 -5.12 -13.92 -5.87
N VAL A 78 -5.62 -12.77 -5.44
CA VAL A 78 -7.05 -12.49 -5.20
C VAL A 78 -7.60 -11.59 -6.30
N SER A 79 -8.92 -11.54 -6.45
CA SER A 79 -9.54 -10.59 -7.37
C SER A 79 -9.44 -9.16 -6.83
N VAL A 80 -9.25 -8.18 -7.72
CA VAL A 80 -9.29 -6.74 -7.40
C VAL A 80 -10.50 -6.32 -6.55
N PRO A 81 -11.75 -6.77 -6.84
CA PRO A 81 -12.89 -6.46 -5.97
C PRO A 81 -12.76 -7.03 -4.54
N THR A 82 -12.13 -8.19 -4.36
CA THR A 82 -11.88 -8.79 -3.05
C THR A 82 -10.84 -7.96 -2.26
N ALA A 83 -9.77 -7.54 -2.94
CA ALA A 83 -8.76 -6.65 -2.37
C ALA A 83 -9.38 -5.31 -1.93
N ARG A 84 -10.22 -4.74 -2.79
CA ARG A 84 -10.96 -3.51 -2.50
C ARG A 84 -11.87 -3.66 -1.28
N HIS A 85 -12.65 -4.74 -1.22
CA HIS A 85 -13.54 -5.00 -0.10
C HIS A 85 -12.79 -5.08 1.24
N ALA A 86 -11.62 -5.74 1.25
CA ALA A 86 -10.79 -5.84 2.45
C ALA A 86 -10.25 -4.47 2.89
N LEU A 87 -9.77 -3.65 1.95
CA LEU A 87 -9.28 -2.30 2.27
C LEU A 87 -10.42 -1.37 2.72
N GLU A 88 -11.59 -1.44 2.11
CA GLU A 88 -12.78 -0.70 2.54
C GLU A 88 -13.24 -1.11 3.95
N ALA A 89 -13.16 -2.40 4.29
CA ALA A 89 -13.41 -2.87 5.65
C ALA A 89 -12.42 -2.27 6.65
N LEU A 90 -11.13 -2.21 6.30
CA LEU A 90 -10.10 -1.60 7.14
C LEU A 90 -10.27 -0.09 7.31
N VAL A 91 -10.66 0.61 6.24
CA VAL A 91 -11.01 2.04 6.29
C VAL A 91 -12.19 2.28 7.22
N ARG A 92 -13.24 1.45 7.13
CA ARG A 92 -14.40 1.51 8.03
C ARG A 92 -14.01 1.29 9.49
N THR A 93 -13.03 0.44 9.77
CA THR A 93 -12.51 0.24 11.13
C THR A 93 -11.54 1.32 11.60
N GLY A 94 -11.09 2.21 10.72
CA GLY A 94 -10.16 3.30 11.03
C GLY A 94 -8.69 2.89 11.10
N ASP A 95 -8.33 1.70 10.63
CA ASP A 95 -6.93 1.25 10.54
C ASP A 95 -6.24 1.79 9.26
N LEU A 96 -7.01 2.15 8.22
CA LEU A 96 -6.53 2.77 6.97
C LEU A 96 -7.31 4.05 6.64
N VAL A 97 -6.68 4.94 5.86
CA VAL A 97 -7.30 6.15 5.32
C VAL A 97 -7.10 6.17 3.80
N PRO A 98 -8.13 6.44 2.99
CA PRO A 98 -7.95 6.65 1.55
C PRO A 98 -7.13 7.92 1.33
N CYS A 99 -6.15 7.87 0.43
CA CYS A 99 -5.45 9.08 0.02
C CYS A 99 -6.24 9.76 -1.09
N ASP A 100 -6.70 11.00 -0.87
CA ASP A 100 -7.47 11.75 -1.87
C ASP A 100 -6.62 12.16 -3.09
N ALA A 101 -5.31 12.31 -2.90
CA ALA A 101 -4.39 12.75 -3.95
C ALA A 101 -3.89 11.60 -4.85
N CYS A 102 -3.91 10.36 -4.37
CA CYS A 102 -3.43 9.18 -5.08
C CYS A 102 -4.33 8.02 -4.66
N THR A 103 -4.90 7.28 -5.62
CA THR A 103 -5.90 6.18 -5.45
C THR A 103 -5.40 4.94 -4.68
N SER A 104 -4.72 5.18 -3.58
CA SER A 104 -4.05 4.27 -2.69
C SER A 104 -4.54 4.51 -1.27
N TYR A 105 -4.23 3.58 -0.40
CA TYR A 105 -4.59 3.66 1.02
C TYR A 105 -3.34 3.95 1.82
N VAL A 106 -3.50 4.74 2.88
CA VAL A 106 -2.45 5.10 3.82
C VAL A 106 -2.78 4.46 5.17
N VAL A 107 -1.79 3.93 5.87
CA VAL A 107 -1.98 3.39 7.21
C VAL A 107 -2.34 4.51 8.17
N ALA A 108 -3.45 4.36 8.90
CA ALA A 108 -3.84 5.34 9.89
C ALA A 108 -2.82 5.34 11.04
N GLY A 109 -2.10 6.45 11.19
CA GLY A 109 -1.29 6.72 12.37
C GLY A 109 -2.16 6.88 13.60
N ARG A 110 -2.21 5.86 14.45
CA ARG A 110 -2.52 6.11 15.87
C ARG A 110 -1.31 6.82 16.49
N GLY A 111 -1.28 8.14 16.32
CA GLY A 111 -0.35 9.05 16.99
C GLY A 111 0.63 9.77 16.07
N SER A 112 0.17 10.79 15.36
CA SER A 112 0.80 12.10 15.58
C SER A 112 -0.25 12.99 16.24
N ALA A 113 -0.03 13.30 17.53
CA ALA A 113 -0.51 14.56 18.06
C ALA A 113 -0.04 15.69 17.11
N PRO A 114 -0.73 16.83 17.03
CA PRO A 114 -0.12 17.99 16.39
C PRO A 114 1.14 18.31 17.19
N THR A 115 2.33 18.00 16.67
CA THR A 115 3.56 18.58 17.20
C THR A 115 3.60 20.03 16.72
N GLY A 116 2.69 20.84 17.26
CA GLY A 116 2.96 22.23 17.50
C GLY A 116 3.91 22.29 18.68
N ALA A 117 5.20 22.43 18.40
CA ALA A 117 6.12 23.06 19.32
C ALA A 117 6.80 24.18 18.52
N THR A 118 6.69 25.38 19.12
CA THR A 118 7.05 26.72 18.67
C THR A 118 8.37 26.86 17.90
#